data_AF-A0A9E4F0Y2-F1
#
_entry.id   AF-A0A9E4F0Y2-F1
#
_cell.length_a   1.000
_cell.length_b   1.000
_cell.length_c   1.000
_cell.angle_alpha   90.00
_cell.angle_beta   90.00
_cell.angle_gamma   90.00
#
_symmetry.space_group_name_H-M   'P 1'
#
loop_
_entity.id
_entity.type
_entity.pdbx_description
1 polymer ?
#
loop_
_entity_poly.entity_id
_entity_poly.type
_entity_poly.pdbx_seq_one_letter_code
_entity_poly.pdbx_strand_id
1 'polypeptide(L)'
;EELSEMAEQIEAGAVAFSDDGVPVKTAALMRAALEYAGMLGVSVLDHAEDMTLSGAKVMNEGAVSTLLGLAGNPAASEDICVYRDIRLAELTGGRLHILHVSSAGAVDLVRAARARGV
;
A
#
# COMPACT_ATOMS: atom_id res chain seq x y z
N GLU A 1 -0.43 -12.13 -11.52
CA GLU A 1 -1.16 -10.90 -11.20
C GLU A 1 -0.97 -9.95 -12.35
N GLU A 2 -2.03 -9.25 -12.72
CA GLU A 2 -2.10 -8.30 -13.84
C GLU A 2 -3.02 -7.14 -13.45
N LEU A 3 -2.94 -6.03 -14.18
CA LEU A 3 -3.88 -4.92 -13.99
C LEU A 3 -5.26 -5.31 -14.51
N SER A 4 -6.31 -4.75 -13.90
CA SER A 4 -7.65 -4.82 -14.46
C SER A 4 -7.79 -3.90 -15.67
N GLU A 5 -8.92 -4.01 -16.37
CA GLU A 5 -9.34 -3.08 -17.42
C GLU A 5 -9.75 -1.73 -16.81
N MET A 6 -8.77 -0.98 -16.29
CA MET A 6 -8.99 0.22 -15.48
C MET A 6 -9.81 1.29 -16.22
N ALA A 7 -9.55 1.50 -17.52
CA ALA A 7 -10.28 2.49 -18.30
C ALA A 7 -11.78 2.15 -18.41
N GLU A 8 -12.11 0.91 -18.76
CA GLU A 8 -13.50 0.44 -18.84
C GLU A 8 -14.20 0.51 -17.48
N GLN A 9 -13.46 0.22 -16.39
CA GLN A 9 -13.99 0.31 -15.03
C GLN A 9 -14.30 1.76 -14.63
N ILE A 10 -13.46 2.74 -15.03
CA ILE A 10 -13.77 4.16 -14.84
C ILE A 10 -15.01 4.57 -15.65
N GLU A 11 -15.12 4.14 -16.91
CA GLU A 11 -16.31 4.40 -17.74
C GLU A 11 -17.57 3.80 -17.12
N ALA A 12 -17.45 2.66 -16.44
CA ALA A 12 -18.52 2.00 -15.69
C ALA A 12 -18.81 2.64 -14.30
N GLY A 13 -18.04 3.66 -13.89
CA GLY A 13 -18.29 4.44 -12.67
C GLY A 13 -17.39 4.13 -11.48
N ALA A 14 -16.29 3.39 -11.66
CA ALA A 14 -15.27 3.29 -10.62
C ALA A 14 -14.65 4.67 -10.32
N VAL A 15 -14.36 4.93 -9.04
CA VAL A 15 -13.82 6.24 -8.58
C VAL A 15 -12.34 6.16 -8.16
N ALA A 16 -11.83 4.96 -7.95
CA ALA A 16 -10.46 4.65 -7.58
C ALA A 16 -10.19 3.15 -7.78
N PHE A 17 -8.93 2.74 -7.64
CA PHE A 17 -8.50 1.34 -7.68
C PHE A 17 -7.86 0.96 -6.37
N SER A 18 -8.14 -0.25 -5.85
CA SER A 18 -7.65 -0.72 -4.56
C SER A 18 -7.11 -2.14 -4.68
N ASP A 19 -6.10 -2.47 -3.89
CA ASP A 19 -5.58 -3.83 -3.72
C ASP A 19 -6.02 -4.48 -2.39
N ASP A 20 -6.92 -3.81 -1.67
CA ASP A 20 -7.46 -4.29 -0.40
C ASP A 20 -7.97 -5.75 -0.47
N GLY A 21 -7.58 -6.54 0.53
CA GLY A 21 -7.77 -7.98 0.60
C GLY A 21 -6.54 -8.81 0.21
N VAL A 22 -5.82 -8.45 -0.87
CA VAL A 22 -4.56 -9.10 -1.27
C VAL A 22 -3.60 -8.05 -1.85
N PRO A 23 -2.58 -7.63 -1.09
CA PRO A 23 -1.65 -6.56 -1.48
C PRO A 23 -0.90 -6.83 -2.78
N VAL A 24 -0.59 -5.77 -3.52
CA VAL A 24 0.25 -5.85 -4.72
C VAL A 24 1.66 -6.32 -4.36
N LYS A 25 2.06 -7.46 -4.94
CA LYS A 25 3.32 -8.14 -4.59
C LYS A 25 4.57 -7.49 -5.14
N THR A 26 4.47 -6.74 -6.24
CA THR A 26 5.66 -6.26 -6.96
C THR A 26 5.61 -4.76 -7.21
N ALA A 27 6.77 -4.11 -7.06
CA ALA A 27 6.93 -2.70 -7.40
C ALA A 27 6.61 -2.40 -8.87
N ALA A 28 6.84 -3.37 -9.78
CA ALA A 28 6.54 -3.21 -11.20
C ALA A 28 5.02 -3.09 -11.45
N LEU A 29 4.21 -3.92 -10.79
CA LEU A 29 2.76 -3.86 -10.92
C LEU A 29 2.18 -2.60 -10.26
N MET A 30 2.65 -2.24 -9.06
CA MET A 30 2.22 -1.01 -8.40
C MET A 30 2.60 0.24 -9.21
N ARG A 31 3.80 0.27 -9.79
CA ARG A 31 4.22 1.35 -10.70
C ARG A 31 3.25 1.48 -11.88
N ALA A 32 2.94 0.36 -12.54
CA ALA A 32 2.01 0.37 -13.66
C ALA A 32 0.62 0.85 -13.21
N ALA A 33 0.11 0.37 -12.07
CA ALA A 33 -1.16 0.84 -11.52
C ALA A 33 -1.17 2.36 -11.30
N LEU A 34 -0.10 2.92 -10.74
CA LEU A 34 0.03 4.37 -10.50
C LEU A 34 0.11 5.18 -11.81
N GLU A 35 0.85 4.69 -12.82
CA GLU A 35 0.93 5.31 -14.15
C GLU A 35 -0.45 5.36 -14.81
N TYR A 36 -1.18 4.23 -14.84
CA TYR A 36 -2.51 4.15 -15.45
C TYR A 36 -3.56 4.94 -14.67
N ALA A 37 -3.57 4.85 -13.33
CA ALA A 37 -4.46 5.64 -12.49
C ALA A 37 -4.22 7.15 -12.67
N GLY A 38 -2.97 7.56 -12.86
CA GLY A 38 -2.58 8.94 -13.18
C GLY A 38 -3.15 9.40 -14.52
N MET A 39 -3.03 8.59 -15.58
CA MET A 39 -3.63 8.88 -16.89
C MET A 39 -5.16 9.04 -16.81
N LEU A 40 -5.80 8.24 -15.97
CA LEU A 40 -7.25 8.24 -15.77
C LEU A 40 -7.74 9.29 -14.76
N GLY A 41 -6.82 10.03 -14.12
CA GLY A 41 -7.18 11.06 -13.15
C GLY A 41 -7.88 10.52 -11.91
N VAL A 42 -7.52 9.31 -11.46
CA VAL A 42 -8.01 8.67 -10.22
C VAL A 42 -6.85 8.38 -9.25
N SER A 43 -7.10 7.65 -8.16
CA SER A 43 -6.09 7.31 -7.14
C SER A 43 -5.99 5.79 -7.01
N VAL A 44 -4.81 5.33 -6.56
CA VAL A 44 -4.60 3.98 -6.06
C VAL A 44 -4.70 3.99 -4.54
N LEU A 45 -5.51 3.08 -3.99
CA LEU A 45 -5.72 2.84 -2.57
C LEU A 45 -4.94 1.57 -2.21
N ASP A 46 -4.03 1.69 -1.26
CA ASP A 46 -3.02 0.69 -0.97
C ASP A 46 -3.22 0.11 0.42
N HIS A 47 -3.54 -1.18 0.49
CA HIS A 47 -3.41 -2.01 1.68
C HIS A 47 -1.94 -2.39 1.82
N ALA A 48 -1.18 -1.50 2.46
CA ALA A 48 0.26 -1.65 2.60
C ALA A 48 0.63 -2.81 3.53
N GLU A 49 0.87 -3.99 2.96
CA GLU A 49 1.30 -5.18 3.72
C GLU A 49 2.27 -6.03 2.89
N ASP A 50 3.46 -6.29 3.44
CA ASP A 50 4.39 -7.26 2.88
C ASP A 50 4.01 -8.67 3.33
N MET A 51 3.43 -9.45 2.41
CA MET A 51 2.97 -10.83 2.65
C MET A 51 4.07 -11.83 2.97
N THR A 52 5.34 -11.51 2.67
CA THR A 52 6.48 -12.36 3.05
C THR A 52 6.84 -12.17 4.53
N LEU A 53 6.52 -10.99 5.09
CA LEU A 53 6.64 -10.67 6.50
C LEU A 53 5.37 -10.96 7.29
N SER A 54 4.17 -10.68 6.78
CA SER A 54 2.91 -10.95 7.51
C SER A 54 2.57 -12.44 7.48
N GLY A 55 2.51 -13.05 6.29
CA GLY A 55 2.20 -14.46 6.11
C GLY A 55 0.92 -14.86 6.86
N ALA A 56 1.01 -15.86 7.74
CA ALA A 56 -0.10 -16.35 8.57
C ALA A 56 -0.14 -15.75 10.00
N LYS A 57 0.49 -14.59 10.22
CA LYS A 57 0.50 -13.91 11.53
C LYS A 57 -0.86 -13.28 11.80
N VAL A 58 -1.23 -13.17 13.08
CA VAL A 58 -2.63 -12.93 13.49
C VAL A 58 -2.86 -11.67 14.30
N MET A 59 -1.78 -10.96 14.68
CA MET A 59 -1.85 -9.73 15.46
C MET A 59 -0.54 -8.95 15.33
N ASN A 60 -0.45 -7.76 15.94
CA ASN A 60 0.80 -7.01 16.02
C ASN A 60 1.91 -7.77 16.78
N GLU A 61 3.14 -7.75 16.27
CA GLU A 61 4.33 -8.23 16.97
C GLU A 61 4.70 -7.33 18.15
N GLY A 62 4.76 -7.90 19.36
CA GLY A 62 5.23 -7.19 20.53
C GLY A 62 4.95 -7.92 21.84
N ALA A 63 5.04 -7.19 22.95
CA ALA A 63 4.91 -7.76 24.30
C ALA A 63 3.61 -8.57 24.48
N VAL A 64 2.50 -8.12 23.90
CA VAL A 64 1.20 -8.81 24.00
C VAL A 64 1.18 -10.10 23.19
N SER A 65 1.68 -10.11 21.95
CA SER A 65 1.73 -11.35 21.15
C SER A 65 2.67 -12.38 21.78
N THR A 66 3.80 -11.92 22.34
CA THR A 66 4.71 -12.76 23.14
C THR A 66 4.02 -13.34 24.37
N LEU A 67 3.29 -12.52 25.14
CA LEU A 67 2.58 -12.96 26.34
C LEU A 67 1.50 -14.00 26.03
N LEU A 68 0.79 -13.82 24.91
CA LEU A 68 -0.28 -14.73 24.48
C LEU A 68 0.22 -15.95 23.71
N GLY A 69 1.51 -16.00 23.33
CA GLY A 69 2.08 -17.06 22.51
C GLY A 69 1.56 -17.08 21.06
N LEU A 70 1.15 -15.92 20.54
CA LEU A 70 0.60 -15.78 19.18
C LEU A 70 1.64 -15.25 18.20
N ALA A 71 1.53 -15.66 16.94
CA ALA A 71 2.38 -15.18 15.86
C ALA A 71 2.06 -13.71 15.53
N GLY A 72 3.01 -12.81 15.78
CA GLY A 72 2.83 -11.37 15.61
C GLY A 72 3.47 -10.84 14.33
N ASN A 73 2.74 -10.02 13.56
CA ASN A 73 3.15 -9.29 12.36
C ASN A 73 4.00 -8.06 12.74
N PRO A 74 5.26 -7.98 12.30
CA PRO A 74 6.10 -6.81 12.57
C PRO A 74 5.56 -5.57 11.85
N ALA A 75 5.71 -4.40 12.49
CA ALA A 75 5.43 -3.10 11.87
C ALA A 75 6.17 -2.89 10.53
N ALA A 76 7.33 -3.52 10.36
CA ALA A 76 8.10 -3.50 9.12
C ALA A 76 7.32 -4.02 7.90
N SER A 77 6.32 -4.89 8.10
CA SER A 77 5.45 -5.35 7.00
C SER A 77 4.68 -4.20 6.35
N GLU A 78 4.17 -3.26 7.15
CA GLU A 78 3.51 -2.04 6.67
C GLU A 78 4.53 -1.03 6.15
N ASP A 79 5.58 -0.75 6.94
CA ASP A 79 6.57 0.31 6.64
C ASP A 79 7.26 0.12 5.28
N ILE A 80 7.60 -1.12 4.92
CA ILE A 80 8.29 -1.44 3.67
C ILE A 80 7.39 -1.12 2.45
N CYS A 81 6.13 -1.55 2.49
CA CYS A 81 5.18 -1.28 1.42
C CYS A 81 4.88 0.22 1.31
N VAL A 82 4.62 0.89 2.44
CA VAL A 82 4.41 2.35 2.46
C VAL A 82 5.59 3.09 1.85
N TYR A 83 6.83 2.74 2.22
CA TYR A 83 8.02 3.37 1.64
C TYR A 83 8.14 3.10 0.14
N ARG A 84 7.99 1.84 -0.29
CA ARG A 84 8.01 1.43 -1.71
C ARG A 84 7.03 2.27 -2.51
N ASP A 85 5.79 2.38 -2.05
CA ASP A 85 4.71 2.95 -2.84
C ASP A 85 4.76 4.46 -2.87
N ILE A 86 5.20 5.11 -1.77
CA ILE A 86 5.58 6.52 -1.79
C ILE A 86 6.66 6.80 -2.84
N ARG A 87 7.70 5.96 -2.94
CA ARG A 87 8.77 6.14 -3.95
C ARG A 87 8.25 5.96 -5.37
N LEU A 88 7.28 5.08 -5.58
CA LEU A 88 6.64 4.89 -6.89
C LEU A 88 5.67 6.02 -7.23
N ALA A 89 4.93 6.56 -6.26
CA ALA A 89 4.09 7.73 -6.44
C ALA A 89 4.94 8.95 -6.82
N GLU A 90 6.08 9.15 -6.15
CA GLU A 90 7.03 10.21 -6.47
C GLU A 90 7.64 10.07 -7.88
N LEU A 91 7.90 8.82 -8.33
CA LEU A 91 8.41 8.53 -9.67
C LEU A 91 7.37 8.80 -10.78
N THR A 92 6.11 8.45 -10.52
CA THR A 92 5.04 8.43 -11.53
C THR A 92 4.19 9.69 -11.53
N GLY A 93 4.21 10.47 -10.43
CA GLY A 93 3.25 11.53 -10.17
C GLY A 93 1.83 11.02 -9.88
N GLY A 94 1.64 9.71 -9.71
CA GLY A 94 0.36 9.08 -9.41
C GLY A 94 -0.12 9.43 -8.00
N ARG A 95 -1.44 9.49 -7.81
CA ARG A 95 -2.05 9.73 -6.49
C ARG A 95 -2.20 8.41 -5.74
N LEU A 96 -1.55 8.35 -4.58
CA LEU A 96 -1.54 7.20 -3.69
C LEU A 96 -2.29 7.53 -2.39
N HIS A 97 -3.10 6.58 -1.91
CA HIS A 97 -3.77 6.65 -0.62
C HIS A 97 -3.44 5.39 0.19
N ILE A 98 -2.66 5.54 1.27
CA ILE A 98 -2.36 4.43 2.19
C ILE A 98 -3.56 4.18 3.10
N LEU A 99 -4.10 2.96 3.08
CA LEU A 99 -5.23 2.55 3.91
C LEU A 99 -4.78 2.26 5.35
N HIS A 100 -5.67 2.55 6.31
CA HIS A 100 -5.63 2.14 7.73
C HIS A 100 -4.23 2.03 8.38
N VAL A 101 -3.39 3.06 8.22
CA VAL A 101 -2.05 3.17 8.81
C VAL A 101 -2.07 2.81 10.29
N SER A 102 -1.17 1.93 10.71
CA SER A 102 -1.12 1.39 12.08
C SER A 102 0.25 1.52 12.75
N SER A 103 1.33 1.73 11.99
CA SER A 103 2.68 1.86 12.54
C SER A 103 3.13 3.32 12.70
N ALA A 104 4.04 3.57 13.65
CA ALA A 104 4.69 4.87 13.78
C ALA A 104 5.62 5.18 12.58
N GLY A 105 6.27 4.15 12.02
CA GLY A 105 7.16 4.28 10.87
C GLY A 105 6.42 4.77 9.63
N ALA A 106 5.28 4.16 9.32
CA ALA A 106 4.41 4.56 8.22
C ALA A 106 3.91 6.00 8.37
N VAL A 107 3.54 6.42 9.59
CA VAL A 107 3.17 7.82 9.85
C VAL A 107 4.32 8.78 9.53
N ASP A 108 5.55 8.45 9.95
CA ASP A 108 6.73 9.27 9.68
C ASP A 108 7.05 9.32 8.17
N LEU A 109 6.92 8.20 7.48
CA LEU A 109 7.10 8.09 6.03
C LEU A 109 6.10 8.97 5.27
N VAL A 110 4.81 8.88 5.61
CA VAL A 110 3.75 9.71 5.01
C VAL A 110 3.99 11.19 5.28
N ARG A 111 4.40 11.56 6.51
CA ARG A 111 4.73 12.94 6.84
C ARG A 111 5.89 13.46 5.99
N ALA A 112 6.95 12.66 5.84
CA ALA A 112 8.11 13.03 5.03
C ALA A 112 7.76 13.14 3.54
N ALA A 113 6.90 12.27 3.02
CA ALA A 113 6.41 12.32 1.64
C ALA A 113 5.63 13.61 1.35
N ARG A 114 4.67 13.95 2.22
CA ARG A 114 3.88 15.19 2.11
C ARG A 114 4.76 16.44 2.14
N ALA A 115 5.82 16.45 2.95
CA ALA A 115 6.78 17.56 3.00
C ALA A 115 7.56 17.75 1.68
N ARG A 116 7.67 16.70 0.85
CA ARG A 116 8.26 16.77 -0.50
C ARG A 116 7.24 17.07 -1.60
N GLY A 117 5.96 17.21 -1.26
CA GLY A 117 4.89 17.44 -2.24
C GLY A 117 4.38 16.18 -2.94
N VAL A 118 4.63 15.00 -2.33
CA VAL A 118 4.03 13.72 -2.74
C VAL A 118 2.70 13.52 -2.03
#